data_AF-A0A9E2I801-F1
#
_entry.id   AF-A0A9E2I801-F1
#
_cell.length_a   1.000
_cell.length_b   1.000
_cell.length_c   1.000
_cell.angle_alpha   90.00
_cell.angle_beta   90.00
_cell.angle_gamma   90.00
#
_symmetry.space_group_name_H-M   'P 1'
#
loop_
_entity.id
_entity.type
_entity.pdbx_description
1 polymer ?
#
loop_
_entity_poly.entity_id
_entity_poly.type
_entity_poly.pdbx_seq_one_letter_code
_entity_poly.pdbx_strand_id
1 'polypeptide(L)'
;MRNLGERFIHRIDKGLHDSKVVEHEQERKERRGGEQRSQPEDKIADWFKVLERTHGHADDPRVAERLKKYYKKEHVILAENVPERYFDLQKEIARNEGHGNIEIGEDQRREMIESLQEDQAASLDMWTDYFLSADSSSIPMWAKYWAYTGMLKLGKYDKEKKEFTRRNKSTTGPFADLNREALALVIDIIQKKVNEEAVPEDLDNEALRRIMSGANFGKFYSYAMEKVTPAEEGELLTTAGEWRTFKQGTDHMLLVETLQGKGTGWCTAGESTARDQLSKGDFHVYYSYDATGNASIPRIAIRQEGKRIAEIRGISEQQNMDSVIASTNILETKLQEFGGEGEKYQKKDADMKRLTEIEGRLKKGEELSEDDLRFLYQLDGKIEGFGYQEDPRIQEIITQRRDLKKDLAGLFQCTTDEISQTTEEALSGEIRFHYGDLDLDGLTNAEGLTLPKSVGGGLYLGRLTNAEGLTLPKSLGGGLYLRSLRNAGGLTLPKSLGGGLYLGALTNAEGLTLPKSLGGGLHLDGLTNAEGLTLPESVG
;
A
#
# COMPACT_ATOMS: atom_id res chain seq x y z
N MET A 1 -9.14 47.37 22.35
CA MET A 1 -10.57 47.04 22.12
C MET A 1 -10.91 45.76 22.86
N ARG A 2 -12.11 45.62 23.46
CA ARG A 2 -12.51 44.38 24.15
C ARG A 2 -12.94 43.31 23.12
N ASN A 3 -12.73 42.03 23.44
CA ASN A 3 -13.23 40.86 22.70
C ASN A 3 -12.86 40.79 21.20
N LEU A 4 -11.62 41.16 20.85
CA LEU A 4 -11.14 41.15 19.46
C LEU A 4 -11.20 39.74 18.83
N GLY A 5 -10.85 38.70 19.60
CA GLY A 5 -10.91 37.32 19.15
C GLY A 5 -12.34 36.85 18.87
N GLU A 6 -13.30 37.19 19.72
CA GLU A 6 -14.71 36.82 19.54
C GLU A 6 -15.35 37.58 18.38
N ARG A 7 -14.97 38.84 18.17
CA ARG A 7 -15.33 39.60 16.96
C ARG A 7 -14.80 38.94 15.70
N PHE A 8 -13.58 38.43 15.74
CA PHE A 8 -12.98 37.67 14.65
C PHE A 8 -13.77 36.37 14.39
N ILE A 9 -14.11 35.61 15.43
CA ILE A 9 -14.95 34.40 15.32
C ILE A 9 -16.31 34.73 14.70
N HIS A 10 -17.01 35.75 15.19
CA HIS A 10 -18.32 36.14 14.65
C HIS A 10 -18.25 36.54 13.17
N ARG A 11 -17.14 37.13 12.73
CA ARG A 11 -16.92 37.46 11.31
C ARG A 11 -16.84 36.21 10.43
N ILE A 12 -16.22 35.15 10.94
CA ILE A 12 -16.03 33.87 10.23
C ILE A 12 -17.29 33.01 10.31
N ASP A 13 -17.95 33.00 11.46
CA ASP A 13 -19.17 32.26 11.72
C ASP A 13 -20.24 33.20 12.30
N LYS A 14 -20.97 33.84 11.38
CA LYS A 14 -22.04 34.78 11.73
C LYS A 14 -23.17 34.11 12.51
N GLY A 15 -23.35 32.80 12.39
CA GLY A 15 -24.43 32.07 13.06
C GLY A 15 -24.08 31.59 14.47
N LEU A 16 -22.81 31.60 14.88
CA LEU A 16 -22.39 31.02 16.15
C LEU A 16 -23.09 31.62 17.37
N HIS A 17 -23.29 32.94 17.36
CA HIS A 17 -23.93 33.65 18.47
C HIS A 17 -25.40 33.26 18.72
N ASP A 18 -26.08 32.70 17.70
CA ASP A 18 -27.45 32.21 17.77
C ASP A 18 -27.51 30.67 17.88
N SER A 19 -26.35 30.02 18.01
CA SER A 19 -26.28 28.57 18.17
C SER A 19 -26.90 28.15 19.51
N LYS A 20 -27.48 26.94 19.54
CA LYS A 20 -28.12 26.39 20.75
C LYS A 20 -27.22 26.45 21.99
N VAL A 21 -25.91 26.24 21.82
CA VAL A 21 -24.94 26.23 22.93
C VAL A 21 -24.64 27.63 23.47
N VAL A 22 -24.63 28.65 22.61
CA VAL A 22 -24.43 30.05 23.02
C VAL A 22 -25.70 30.60 23.65
N GLU A 23 -26.87 30.35 23.06
CA GLU A 23 -28.16 30.77 23.62
C GLU A 23 -28.43 30.10 24.98
N HIS A 24 -28.11 28.81 25.12
CA HIS A 24 -28.21 28.12 26.40
C HIS A 24 -27.37 28.79 27.50
N GLU A 25 -26.19 29.33 27.15
CA GLU A 25 -25.38 30.06 28.13
C GLU A 25 -26.03 31.39 28.55
N GLN A 26 -26.64 32.11 27.60
CA GLN A 26 -27.36 33.34 27.91
C GLN A 26 -28.55 33.09 28.84
N GLU A 27 -29.36 32.06 28.57
CA GLU A 27 -30.44 31.61 29.45
C GLU A 27 -29.93 31.18 30.84
N ARG A 28 -28.76 30.53 30.91
CA ARG A 28 -28.15 30.12 32.18
C ARG A 28 -27.71 31.32 33.00
N LYS A 29 -27.17 32.36 32.36
CA LYS A 29 -26.78 33.61 33.03
C LYS A 29 -27.98 34.37 33.56
N GLU A 30 -29.05 34.48 32.77
CA GLU A 30 -30.30 35.10 33.20
C GLU A 30 -30.88 34.41 34.43
N ARG A 31 -30.94 33.07 34.43
CA ARG A 31 -31.38 32.26 35.59
C ARG A 31 -30.53 32.47 36.85
N ARG A 32 -29.28 32.93 36.71
CA ARG A 32 -28.37 33.22 37.84
C ARG A 32 -28.39 34.71 38.24
N GLY A 33 -29.34 35.50 37.72
CA GLY A 33 -29.46 36.93 38.00
C GLY A 33 -28.46 37.80 37.26
N GLY A 34 -27.79 37.28 36.22
CA GLY A 34 -26.91 38.05 35.35
C GLY A 34 -27.64 38.62 34.14
N GLU A 35 -27.12 39.71 33.57
CA GLU A 35 -27.67 40.31 32.34
C GLU A 35 -27.28 39.49 31.09
N GLN A 36 -28.26 39.30 30.20
CA GLN A 36 -28.02 38.80 28.85
C GLN A 36 -27.24 39.82 28.02
N ARG A 37 -26.45 39.34 27.06
CA ARG A 37 -25.69 40.18 26.14
C ARG A 37 -26.44 40.38 24.83
N SER A 38 -26.47 41.61 24.34
CA SER A 38 -27.07 41.97 23.06
C SER A 38 -26.08 41.91 21.89
N GLN A 39 -24.80 42.16 22.13
CA GLN A 39 -23.77 42.12 21.08
C GLN A 39 -23.32 40.68 20.81
N PRO A 40 -23.21 40.24 19.53
CA PRO A 40 -22.79 38.89 19.18
C PRO A 40 -21.45 38.47 19.79
N GLU A 41 -20.43 39.35 19.78
CA GLU A 41 -19.11 39.03 20.34
C GLU A 41 -19.15 38.81 21.86
N ASP A 42 -20.05 39.50 22.57
CA ASP A 42 -20.17 39.36 24.02
C ASP A 42 -20.90 38.07 24.40
N LYS A 43 -21.90 37.66 23.60
CA LYS A 43 -22.55 36.35 23.74
C LYS A 43 -21.54 35.22 23.54
N ILE A 44 -20.71 35.30 22.51
CA ILE A 44 -19.64 34.34 22.22
C ILE A 44 -18.60 34.34 23.35
N ALA A 45 -18.19 35.52 23.84
CA ALA A 45 -17.22 35.62 24.95
C ALA A 45 -17.71 34.96 26.23
N ASP A 46 -19.00 35.11 26.56
CA ASP A 46 -19.59 34.41 27.70
C ASP A 46 -19.54 32.90 27.53
N TRP A 47 -19.86 32.39 26.34
CA TRP A 47 -19.79 30.97 26.03
C TRP A 47 -18.35 30.43 26.06
N PHE A 48 -17.37 31.17 25.52
CA PHE A 48 -15.96 30.79 25.59
C PHE A 48 -15.45 30.68 27.02
N LYS A 49 -15.90 31.52 27.95
CA LYS A 49 -15.60 31.34 29.38
C LYS A 49 -16.13 30.02 29.95
N VAL A 50 -17.23 29.50 29.40
CA VAL A 50 -17.72 28.16 29.76
C VAL A 50 -16.78 27.10 29.24
N LEU A 51 -16.38 27.20 27.97
CA LEU A 51 -15.41 26.27 27.38
C LEU A 51 -14.09 26.29 28.15
N GLU A 52 -13.56 27.46 28.50
CA GLU A 52 -12.34 27.59 29.32
C GLU A 52 -12.47 26.89 30.66
N ARG A 53 -13.61 27.05 31.34
CA ARG A 53 -13.85 26.36 32.62
C ARG A 53 -13.99 24.86 32.45
N THR A 54 -14.71 24.39 31.42
CA THR A 54 -14.91 22.96 31.22
C THR A 54 -13.62 22.25 30.79
N HIS A 55 -12.82 22.89 29.93
CA HIS A 55 -11.56 22.34 29.41
C HIS A 55 -10.40 22.55 30.39
N GLY A 56 -10.42 23.61 31.20
CA GLY A 56 -9.40 23.88 32.22
C GLY A 56 -9.41 22.94 33.43
N HIS A 57 -10.34 21.99 33.48
CA HIS A 57 -10.37 20.91 34.49
C HIS A 57 -9.88 19.57 33.92
N ALA A 58 -9.26 19.57 32.73
CA ALA A 58 -8.81 18.35 32.06
C ALA A 58 -7.60 17.66 32.72
N ASP A 59 -6.96 18.29 33.70
CA ASP A 59 -6.00 17.61 34.58
C ASP A 59 -6.64 16.44 35.36
N ASP A 60 -7.98 16.46 35.54
CA ASP A 60 -8.74 15.28 35.98
C ASP A 60 -9.02 14.36 34.77
N PRO A 61 -8.46 13.12 34.74
CA PRO A 61 -8.64 12.21 33.63
C PRO A 61 -10.10 11.91 33.29
N ARG A 62 -11.00 11.98 34.27
CA ARG A 62 -12.45 11.75 34.07
C ARG A 62 -13.09 12.89 33.27
N VAL A 63 -12.59 14.11 33.44
CA VAL A 63 -13.05 15.29 32.69
C VAL A 63 -12.52 15.21 31.26
N ALA A 64 -11.23 14.92 31.08
CA ALA A 64 -10.62 14.75 29.77
C ALA A 64 -11.32 13.65 28.95
N GLU A 65 -11.55 12.47 29.55
CA GLU A 65 -12.22 11.36 28.88
C GLU A 65 -13.67 11.69 28.48
N ARG A 66 -14.40 12.44 29.33
CA ARG A 66 -15.75 12.89 29.01
C ARG A 66 -15.76 13.87 27.83
N LEU A 67 -14.78 14.76 27.73
CA LEU A 67 -14.63 15.68 26.60
C LEU A 67 -14.29 14.93 25.31
N LYS A 68 -13.33 14.00 25.36
CA LYS A 68 -13.00 13.11 24.24
C LYS A 68 -14.22 12.35 23.74
N LYS A 69 -14.97 11.71 24.65
CA LYS A 69 -16.19 10.98 24.31
C LYS A 69 -17.24 11.88 23.65
N TYR A 70 -17.39 13.13 24.11
CA TYR A 70 -18.28 14.09 23.49
C TYR A 70 -17.84 14.41 22.05
N TYR A 71 -16.56 14.78 21.84
CA TYR A 71 -16.06 15.13 20.51
C TYR A 71 -16.07 13.95 19.53
N LYS A 72 -15.70 12.75 19.97
CA LYS A 72 -15.79 11.52 19.16
C LYS A 72 -17.21 11.30 18.68
N LYS A 73 -18.19 11.38 19.58
CA LYS A 73 -19.61 11.19 19.26
C LYS A 73 -20.11 12.19 18.21
N GLU A 74 -19.65 13.44 18.27
CA GLU A 74 -20.11 14.50 17.37
C GLU A 74 -19.42 14.46 15.99
N HIS A 75 -18.21 13.87 15.88
CA HIS A 75 -17.36 14.07 14.70
C HIS A 75 -16.86 12.80 14.01
N VAL A 76 -16.75 11.67 14.71
CA VAL A 76 -16.38 10.40 14.07
C VAL A 76 -17.53 9.94 13.18
N ILE A 77 -17.18 9.43 12.00
CA ILE A 77 -18.16 8.92 11.03
C ILE A 77 -19.09 7.87 11.62
N LEU A 78 -20.38 7.94 11.27
CA LEU A 78 -21.34 6.88 11.61
C LEU A 78 -21.20 5.71 10.62
N ALA A 79 -21.40 4.48 11.09
CA ALA A 79 -21.28 3.27 10.27
C ALA A 79 -22.13 3.35 8.97
N GLU A 80 -23.36 3.86 9.08
CA GLU A 80 -24.29 4.07 7.95
C GLU A 80 -23.83 5.11 6.92
N ASN A 81 -22.86 5.96 7.26
CA ASN A 81 -22.30 6.97 6.34
C ASN A 81 -21.03 6.49 5.62
N VAL A 82 -20.50 5.30 5.94
CA VAL A 82 -19.36 4.72 5.23
C VAL A 82 -19.82 4.30 3.82
N PRO A 83 -19.27 4.91 2.75
CA PRO A 83 -19.80 4.74 1.41
C PRO A 83 -19.29 3.45 0.75
N GLU A 84 -20.10 2.84 -0.13
CA GLU A 84 -19.74 1.56 -0.79
C GLU A 84 -18.40 1.61 -1.54
N ARG A 85 -18.08 2.76 -2.14
CA ARG A 85 -16.79 3.03 -2.80
C ARG A 85 -15.56 2.75 -1.93
N TYR A 86 -15.69 2.79 -0.60
CA TYR A 86 -14.59 2.43 0.30
C TYR A 86 -14.28 0.94 0.22
N PHE A 87 -15.31 0.09 0.23
CA PHE A 87 -15.18 -1.35 0.11
C PHE A 87 -14.78 -1.76 -1.31
N ASP A 88 -15.31 -1.08 -2.33
CA ASP A 88 -14.89 -1.29 -3.71
C ASP A 88 -13.40 -1.00 -3.91
N LEU A 89 -12.88 0.06 -3.28
CA LEU A 89 -11.45 0.36 -3.28
C LEU A 89 -10.63 -0.75 -2.60
N GLN A 90 -11.11 -1.33 -1.49
CA GLN A 90 -10.42 -2.46 -0.86
C GLN A 90 -10.39 -3.70 -1.76
N LYS A 91 -11.48 -3.99 -2.49
CA LYS A 91 -11.52 -5.07 -3.48
C LYS A 91 -10.56 -4.81 -4.64
N GLU A 92 -10.48 -3.56 -5.11
CA GLU A 92 -9.57 -3.17 -6.18
C GLU A 92 -8.10 -3.31 -5.76
N ILE A 93 -7.75 -2.88 -4.54
CA ILE A 93 -6.41 -3.08 -3.98
C ILE A 93 -6.06 -4.57 -3.92
N ALA A 94 -6.95 -5.39 -3.35
CA ALA A 94 -6.75 -6.83 -3.27
C ALA A 94 -6.58 -7.48 -4.66
N ARG A 95 -7.39 -7.06 -5.64
CA ARG A 95 -7.27 -7.53 -7.03
C ARG A 95 -5.93 -7.13 -7.65
N ASN A 96 -5.50 -5.89 -7.45
CA ASN A 96 -4.23 -5.39 -8.00
C ASN A 96 -3.02 -6.09 -7.38
N GLU A 97 -3.08 -6.46 -6.11
CA GLU A 97 -2.10 -7.28 -5.40
C GLU A 97 -2.19 -8.79 -5.75
N GLY A 98 -3.12 -9.19 -6.60
CA GLY A 98 -3.27 -10.59 -7.03
C GLY A 98 -3.90 -11.50 -5.99
N HIS A 99 -4.67 -10.96 -5.04
CA HIS A 99 -5.61 -11.73 -4.21
C HIS A 99 -6.88 -12.13 -4.98
N GLY A 100 -7.04 -11.65 -6.21
CA GLY A 100 -8.15 -11.96 -7.09
C GLY A 100 -9.43 -11.20 -6.78
N ASN A 101 -10.56 -11.72 -7.26
CA ASN A 101 -11.88 -11.10 -7.07
C ASN A 101 -12.45 -11.48 -5.70
N ILE A 102 -12.06 -10.73 -4.67
CA ILE A 102 -12.52 -10.97 -3.30
C ILE A 102 -13.96 -10.47 -3.08
N GLU A 103 -14.69 -11.16 -2.22
CA GLU A 103 -15.93 -10.66 -1.64
C GLU A 103 -15.65 -10.15 -0.22
N ILE A 104 -16.31 -9.05 0.17
CA ILE A 104 -16.24 -8.49 1.52
C ILE A 104 -17.59 -8.70 2.18
N GLY A 105 -17.66 -9.68 3.07
CA GLY A 105 -18.87 -10.04 3.82
C GLY A 105 -19.20 -9.05 4.94
N GLU A 106 -20.38 -9.18 5.54
CA GLU A 106 -20.88 -8.25 6.57
C GLU A 106 -19.98 -8.15 7.81
N ASP A 107 -19.43 -9.26 8.28
CA ASP A 107 -18.53 -9.24 9.44
C ASP A 107 -17.22 -8.49 9.14
N GLN A 108 -16.63 -8.71 7.96
CA GLN A 108 -15.45 -7.98 7.50
C GLN A 108 -15.75 -6.49 7.31
N ARG A 109 -16.93 -6.15 6.78
CA ARG A 109 -17.37 -4.74 6.67
C ARG A 109 -17.42 -4.08 8.04
N ARG A 110 -18.00 -4.76 9.04
CA ARG A 110 -18.07 -4.24 10.41
C ARG A 110 -16.67 -4.01 10.97
N GLU A 111 -15.75 -4.96 10.85
CA GLU A 111 -14.37 -4.82 11.31
C GLU A 111 -13.64 -3.65 10.63
N MET A 112 -13.80 -3.48 9.31
CA MET A 112 -13.22 -2.36 8.56
C MET A 112 -13.80 -1.01 9.02
N ILE A 113 -15.11 -0.94 9.27
CA ILE A 113 -15.78 0.26 9.78
C ILE A 113 -15.28 0.60 11.19
N GLU A 114 -15.18 -0.40 12.07
CA GLU A 114 -14.68 -0.24 13.43
C GLU A 114 -13.26 0.31 13.43
N SER A 115 -12.34 -0.30 12.66
CA SER A 115 -10.96 0.19 12.55
C SER A 115 -10.89 1.63 12.02
N LEU A 116 -11.71 1.95 11.02
CA LEU A 116 -11.78 3.29 10.46
C LEU A 116 -12.27 4.31 11.51
N GLN A 117 -13.29 3.96 12.29
CA GLN A 117 -13.80 4.80 13.36
C GLN A 117 -12.78 4.99 14.48
N GLU A 118 -12.04 3.95 14.84
CA GLU A 118 -10.93 4.02 15.80
C GLU A 118 -9.82 4.96 15.29
N ASP A 119 -9.41 4.86 14.03
CA ASP A 119 -8.39 5.74 13.45
C ASP A 119 -8.85 7.22 13.41
N GLN A 120 -10.14 7.47 13.13
CA GLN A 120 -10.72 8.82 13.25
C GLN A 120 -10.75 9.29 14.71
N ALA A 121 -11.12 8.43 15.65
CA ALA A 121 -11.16 8.78 17.07
C ALA A 121 -9.77 9.10 17.63
N ALA A 122 -8.76 8.30 17.28
CA ALA A 122 -7.38 8.49 17.72
C ALA A 122 -6.77 9.76 17.14
N SER A 123 -6.95 10.01 15.83
CA SER A 123 -6.48 11.26 15.20
C SER A 123 -7.16 12.50 15.77
N LEU A 124 -8.44 12.42 16.15
CA LEU A 124 -9.14 13.51 16.85
C LEU A 124 -8.64 13.72 18.28
N ASP A 125 -8.35 12.62 18.99
CA ASP A 125 -7.82 12.67 20.35
C ASP A 125 -6.48 13.39 20.40
N MET A 126 -5.61 13.25 19.41
CA MET A 126 -4.36 14.01 19.36
C MET A 126 -4.57 15.53 19.48
N TRP A 127 -5.53 16.06 18.73
CA TRP A 127 -5.86 17.49 18.78
C TRP A 127 -6.51 17.87 20.10
N THR A 128 -7.38 17.00 20.59
CA THR A 128 -8.08 17.20 21.87
C THR A 128 -7.06 17.24 23.01
N ASP A 129 -6.17 16.26 23.09
CA ASP A 129 -5.12 16.16 24.11
C ASP A 129 -4.19 17.36 24.08
N TYR A 130 -3.75 17.80 22.90
CA TYR A 130 -2.92 19.00 22.81
C TYR A 130 -3.64 20.26 23.32
N PHE A 131 -4.90 20.46 22.93
CA PHE A 131 -5.65 21.65 23.39
C PHE A 131 -6.08 21.59 24.86
N LEU A 132 -6.12 20.39 25.46
CA LEU A 132 -6.34 20.17 26.88
C LEU A 132 -5.04 20.24 27.70
N SER A 133 -3.87 20.07 27.08
CA SER A 133 -2.59 20.08 27.79
C SER A 133 -2.12 21.49 28.16
N ALA A 134 -1.20 21.54 29.12
CA ALA A 134 -0.53 22.77 29.54
C ALA A 134 0.28 23.45 28.40
N ASP A 135 0.73 22.69 27.40
CA ASP A 135 1.51 23.18 26.26
C ASP A 135 0.73 24.20 25.42
N SER A 136 -0.61 24.13 25.44
CA SER A 136 -1.49 25.04 24.71
C SER A 136 -2.09 26.14 25.60
N SER A 137 -1.66 26.28 26.85
CA SER A 137 -2.23 27.23 27.82
C SER A 137 -2.08 28.70 27.42
N SER A 138 -1.06 29.01 26.62
CA SER A 138 -0.83 30.34 26.04
C SER A 138 -1.78 30.68 24.88
N ILE A 139 -2.48 29.69 24.31
CA ILE A 139 -3.39 29.89 23.19
C ILE A 139 -4.77 30.31 23.74
N PRO A 140 -5.29 31.50 23.37
CA PRO A 140 -6.59 31.95 23.83
C PRO A 140 -7.72 31.07 23.28
N MET A 141 -8.82 30.93 24.02
CA MET A 141 -9.90 29.99 23.71
C MET A 141 -10.52 30.20 22.33
N TRP A 142 -10.69 31.45 21.90
CA TRP A 142 -11.19 31.74 20.55
C TRP A 142 -10.30 31.14 19.46
N ALA A 143 -8.97 31.15 19.65
CA ALA A 143 -8.02 30.64 18.69
C ALA A 143 -7.98 29.10 18.70
N LYS A 144 -8.06 28.48 19.89
CA LYS A 144 -8.26 27.02 20.03
C LYS A 144 -9.54 26.57 19.30
N TYR A 145 -10.65 27.28 19.54
CA TYR A 145 -11.93 27.01 18.89
C TYR A 145 -11.85 27.13 17.36
N TRP A 146 -11.24 28.21 16.86
CA TRP A 146 -11.06 28.41 15.41
C TRP A 146 -10.21 27.31 14.78
N ALA A 147 -9.09 26.94 15.39
CA ALA A 147 -8.21 25.90 14.88
C ALA A 147 -8.88 24.53 14.90
N TYR A 148 -9.50 24.14 16.02
CA TYR A 148 -10.16 22.85 16.17
C TYR A 148 -11.34 22.71 15.19
N THR A 149 -12.25 23.70 15.13
CA THR A 149 -13.39 23.67 14.19
C THR A 149 -12.97 23.82 12.73
N GLY A 150 -11.83 24.46 12.47
CA GLY A 150 -11.19 24.51 11.17
C GLY A 150 -10.68 23.13 10.74
N MET A 151 -9.93 22.46 11.62
CA MET A 151 -9.36 21.13 11.40
C MET A 151 -10.45 20.08 11.12
N LEU A 152 -11.59 20.14 11.82
CA LEU A 152 -12.73 19.23 11.58
C LEU A 152 -13.26 19.25 10.14
N LYS A 153 -12.97 20.31 9.38
CA LYS A 153 -13.40 20.47 7.98
C LYS A 153 -12.36 19.94 6.98
N LEU A 154 -11.20 19.49 7.45
CA LEU A 154 -10.09 19.02 6.61
C LEU A 154 -10.21 17.52 6.36
N GLY A 155 -10.10 17.15 5.10
CA GLY A 155 -9.95 15.78 4.62
C GLY A 155 -8.48 15.42 4.44
N LYS A 156 -8.18 14.55 3.47
CA LYS A 156 -6.81 14.17 3.10
C LYS A 156 -6.05 15.38 2.54
N TYR A 157 -4.77 15.51 2.90
CA TYR A 157 -3.84 16.46 2.28
C TYR A 157 -3.49 16.00 0.86
N ASP A 158 -3.73 16.87 -0.12
CA ASP A 158 -3.33 16.70 -1.51
C ASP A 158 -1.94 17.32 -1.69
N LYS A 159 -0.94 16.47 -1.93
CA LYS A 159 0.47 16.90 -2.03
C LYS A 159 0.74 17.70 -3.29
N GLU A 160 0.04 17.42 -4.39
CA GLU A 160 0.22 18.14 -5.66
C GLU A 160 -0.37 19.54 -5.56
N LYS A 161 -1.59 19.64 -5.04
CA LYS A 161 -2.28 20.92 -4.88
C LYS A 161 -1.84 21.70 -3.64
N LYS A 162 -1.04 21.07 -2.77
CA LYS A 162 -0.58 21.61 -1.49
C LYS A 162 -1.74 22.15 -0.65
N GLU A 163 -2.85 21.41 -0.62
CA GLU A 163 -4.05 21.80 0.11
C GLU A 163 -4.79 20.60 0.68
N PHE A 164 -5.53 20.81 1.78
CA PHE A 164 -6.45 19.79 2.28
C PHE A 164 -7.72 19.74 1.45
N THR A 165 -8.13 18.53 1.08
CA THR A 165 -9.49 18.26 0.60
C THR A 165 -10.52 18.60 1.69
N ARG A 166 -11.79 18.70 1.32
CA ARG A 166 -12.86 19.02 2.28
C ARG A 166 -13.46 17.75 2.90
N ARG A 167 -13.60 17.74 4.22
CA ARG A 167 -14.32 16.70 4.96
C ARG A 167 -15.82 16.85 4.82
N ASN A 168 -16.51 15.72 4.72
CA ASN A 168 -17.96 15.61 4.80
C ASN A 168 -18.36 14.35 5.59
N LYS A 169 -19.66 14.10 5.74
CA LYS A 169 -20.18 12.98 6.54
C LYS A 169 -19.75 11.59 6.07
N SER A 170 -19.32 11.42 4.81
CA SER A 170 -18.84 10.16 4.23
C SER A 170 -17.31 10.12 4.04
N THR A 171 -16.58 11.03 4.68
CA THR A 171 -15.11 10.98 4.70
C THR A 171 -14.65 9.84 5.60
N THR A 172 -13.91 8.91 5.01
CA THR A 172 -13.41 7.70 5.67
C THR A 172 -12.05 7.88 6.33
N GLY A 173 -11.17 8.70 5.76
CA GLY A 173 -9.81 8.90 6.29
C GLY A 173 -9.77 9.59 7.67
N PRO A 174 -8.65 9.51 8.40
CA PRO A 174 -8.47 10.17 9.70
C PRO A 174 -8.61 11.70 9.62
N PHE A 175 -8.66 12.38 10.77
CA PHE A 175 -8.53 13.83 10.82
C PHE A 175 -7.11 14.25 10.44
N ALA A 176 -6.95 15.49 9.96
CA ALA A 176 -5.63 15.99 9.57
C ALA A 176 -4.65 15.89 10.74
N ASP A 177 -3.44 15.39 10.49
CA ASP A 177 -2.42 15.22 11.53
C ASP A 177 -2.12 16.54 12.24
N LEU A 178 -1.92 16.47 13.56
CA LEU A 178 -1.42 17.60 14.35
C LEU A 178 0.09 17.75 14.14
N ASN A 179 0.48 18.84 13.51
CA ASN A 179 1.85 19.35 13.50
C ASN A 179 1.87 20.59 14.39
N ARG A 180 2.49 20.46 15.57
CA ARG A 180 2.49 21.50 16.60
C ARG A 180 3.22 22.77 16.16
N GLU A 181 4.25 22.63 15.32
CA GLU A 181 5.02 23.76 14.79
C GLU A 181 4.21 24.55 13.75
N ALA A 182 3.57 23.85 12.81
CA ALA A 182 2.66 24.47 11.84
C ALA A 182 1.52 25.17 12.56
N LEU A 183 0.93 24.51 13.56
CA LEU A 183 -0.14 25.10 14.35
C LEU A 183 0.36 26.35 15.10
N ALA A 184 1.53 26.31 15.75
CA ALA A 184 2.09 27.46 16.44
C ALA A 184 2.28 28.67 15.50
N LEU A 185 2.84 28.44 14.30
CA LEU A 185 2.98 29.47 13.28
C LEU A 185 1.62 30.05 12.84
N VAL A 186 0.63 29.18 12.59
CA VAL A 186 -0.73 29.59 12.21
C VAL A 186 -1.39 30.44 13.30
N ILE A 187 -1.24 30.03 14.56
CA ILE A 187 -1.79 30.73 15.71
C ILE A 187 -1.11 32.10 15.90
N ASP A 188 0.21 32.20 15.76
CA ASP A 188 0.93 33.47 15.85
C ASP A 188 0.46 34.47 14.77
N ILE A 189 0.41 34.03 13.51
CA ILE A 189 -0.03 34.86 12.39
C ILE A 189 -1.45 35.37 12.61
N ILE A 190 -2.38 34.50 13.01
CA ILE A 190 -3.77 34.90 13.19
C ILE A 190 -3.96 35.81 14.40
N GLN A 191 -3.21 35.61 15.49
CA GLN A 191 -3.25 36.49 16.66
C GLN A 191 -2.76 37.89 16.30
N LYS A 192 -1.60 38.01 15.64
CA LYS A 192 -1.08 39.30 15.16
C LYS A 192 -2.11 40.02 14.28
N LYS A 193 -2.72 39.29 13.34
CA LYS A 193 -3.79 39.83 12.49
C LYS A 193 -4.99 40.35 13.30
N VAL A 194 -5.44 39.59 14.29
CA VAL A 194 -6.60 39.96 15.14
C VAL A 194 -6.27 41.16 16.03
N ASN A 195 -5.02 41.27 16.48
CA ASN A 195 -4.53 42.37 17.29
C ASN A 195 -4.13 43.62 16.46
N GLU A 196 -4.25 43.57 15.13
CA GLU A 196 -3.81 44.63 14.21
C GLU A 196 -2.28 44.92 14.31
N GLU A 197 -1.51 43.88 14.65
CA GLU A 197 -0.05 43.90 14.71
C GLU A 197 0.55 43.53 13.33
N ALA A 198 1.76 44.02 13.07
CA ALA A 198 2.49 43.66 11.85
C ALA A 198 2.90 42.18 11.89
N VAL A 199 2.66 41.46 10.79
CA VAL A 199 3.24 40.14 10.57
C VAL A 199 4.73 40.33 10.25
N PRO A 200 5.65 39.49 10.75
CA PRO A 200 7.08 39.57 10.42
C PRO A 200 7.31 39.63 8.89
N GLU A 201 8.24 40.50 8.44
CA GLU A 201 8.50 40.75 7.00
C GLU A 201 8.93 39.49 6.24
N ASP A 202 9.66 38.59 6.91
CA ASP A 202 10.10 37.29 6.40
C ASP A 202 8.93 36.32 6.14
N LEU A 203 7.78 36.53 6.77
CA LEU A 203 6.56 35.77 6.56
C LEU A 203 5.57 36.46 5.60
N ASP A 204 5.68 37.78 5.41
CA ASP A 204 4.76 38.61 4.62
C ASP A 204 5.00 38.53 3.10
N ASN A 205 4.78 37.34 2.54
CA ASN A 205 4.84 37.09 1.10
C ASN A 205 3.45 37.14 0.43
N GLU A 206 3.43 37.14 -0.91
CA GLU A 206 2.19 37.22 -1.69
C GLU A 206 1.21 36.06 -1.38
N ALA A 207 1.72 34.85 -1.12
CA ALA A 207 0.91 33.70 -0.78
C ALA A 207 0.18 33.88 0.55
N LEU A 208 0.88 34.38 1.58
CA LEU A 208 0.28 34.70 2.87
C LEU A 208 -0.77 35.81 2.72
N ARG A 209 -0.46 36.90 2.01
CA ARG A 209 -1.40 38.01 1.76
C ARG A 209 -2.71 37.55 1.12
N ARG A 210 -2.67 36.57 0.21
CA ARG A 210 -3.86 36.00 -0.45
C ARG A 210 -4.76 35.26 0.54
N ILE A 211 -4.19 34.42 1.41
CA ILE A 211 -4.97 33.62 2.39
C ILE A 211 -5.41 34.44 3.60
N MET A 212 -4.71 35.55 3.88
CA MET A 212 -5.03 36.49 4.94
C MET A 212 -6.44 37.08 4.83
N SER A 213 -6.98 37.27 3.63
CA SER A 213 -8.34 37.81 3.46
C SER A 213 -9.45 36.92 4.05
N GLY A 214 -9.31 35.59 3.95
CA GLY A 214 -10.38 34.63 4.27
C GLY A 214 -10.35 34.02 5.66
N ALA A 215 -9.23 34.13 6.39
CA ALA A 215 -9.08 33.55 7.74
C ALA A 215 -9.48 32.05 7.83
N ASN A 216 -9.25 31.30 6.75
CA ASN A 216 -9.60 29.89 6.67
C ASN A 216 -8.47 29.05 7.24
N PHE A 217 -8.72 28.35 8.37
CA PHE A 217 -7.72 27.53 9.03
C PHE A 217 -7.00 26.57 8.09
N GLY A 218 -7.73 25.84 7.22
CA GLY A 218 -7.12 24.88 6.29
C GLY A 218 -6.10 25.50 5.35
N LYS A 219 -6.34 26.73 4.88
CA LYS A 219 -5.37 27.46 4.03
C LYS A 219 -4.12 27.87 4.80
N PHE A 220 -4.30 28.41 6.01
CA PHE A 220 -3.16 28.75 6.88
C PHE A 220 -2.37 27.52 7.29
N TYR A 221 -3.06 26.44 7.63
CA TYR A 221 -2.44 25.19 8.03
C TYR A 221 -1.69 24.55 6.87
N SER A 222 -2.25 24.52 5.65
CA SER A 222 -1.52 24.04 4.46
C SER A 222 -0.26 24.87 4.20
N TYR A 223 -0.37 26.20 4.27
CA TYR A 223 0.77 27.11 4.11
C TYR A 223 1.86 26.85 5.17
N ALA A 224 1.47 26.68 6.44
CA ALA A 224 2.43 26.42 7.50
C ALA A 224 3.03 25.02 7.39
N MET A 225 2.23 24.00 7.03
CA MET A 225 2.72 22.66 6.78
C MET A 225 3.78 22.64 5.67
N GLU A 226 3.62 23.40 4.60
CA GLU A 226 4.66 23.55 3.56
C GLU A 226 5.97 24.15 4.11
N LYS A 227 5.89 25.00 5.13
CA LYS A 227 7.05 25.69 5.72
C LYS A 227 7.78 24.88 6.80
N VAL A 228 7.07 24.00 7.50
CA VAL A 228 7.61 23.30 8.69
C VAL A 228 7.70 21.79 8.53
N THR A 229 7.06 21.21 7.51
CA THR A 229 7.29 19.78 7.23
C THR A 229 8.70 19.67 6.68
N PRO A 230 9.57 18.79 7.22
CA PRO A 230 10.99 18.78 6.92
C PRO A 230 11.34 18.64 5.42
N ALA A 231 10.43 18.14 4.58
CA ALA A 231 10.65 18.09 3.15
C ALA A 231 10.48 19.47 2.46
N GLU A 232 11.30 20.47 2.80
CA GLU A 232 11.81 21.29 1.69
C GLU A 232 12.47 20.30 0.72
N GLU A 233 12.25 20.42 -0.60
CA GLU A 233 12.80 19.49 -1.60
C GLU A 233 14.30 19.18 -1.38
N GLY A 234 15.04 20.09 -0.72
CA GLY A 234 16.41 19.92 -0.26
C GLY A 234 16.67 18.85 0.82
N GLU A 235 15.81 18.67 1.83
CA GLU A 235 16.06 17.65 2.87
C GLU A 235 15.82 16.23 2.36
N LEU A 236 14.89 16.06 1.42
CA LEU A 236 14.67 14.76 0.76
C LEU A 236 15.83 14.36 -0.15
N LEU A 237 16.75 15.27 -0.50
CA LEU A 237 18.01 14.93 -1.18
C LEU A 237 18.94 14.10 -0.28
N THR A 238 18.83 14.25 1.04
CA THR A 238 19.59 13.43 1.97
C THR A 238 19.01 12.02 1.99
N THR A 239 19.82 11.06 1.60
CA THR A 239 19.46 9.64 1.62
C THR A 239 20.08 8.88 2.78
N ALA A 240 21.09 9.45 3.45
CA ALA A 240 21.69 8.86 4.64
C ALA A 240 20.68 8.82 5.80
N GLY A 241 20.71 7.73 6.55
CA GLY A 241 19.68 7.42 7.54
C GLY A 241 19.80 6.00 8.07
N GLU A 242 18.81 5.60 8.85
CA GLU A 242 18.83 4.34 9.59
C GLU A 242 17.47 3.61 9.52
N TRP A 243 17.53 2.29 9.56
CA TRP A 243 16.36 1.44 9.74
C TRP A 243 16.01 1.34 11.23
N ARG A 244 14.76 1.67 11.57
CA ARG A 244 14.18 1.33 12.87
C ARG A 244 13.19 0.19 12.69
N THR A 245 13.26 -0.78 13.60
CA THR A 245 12.35 -1.92 13.62
C THR A 245 11.47 -1.86 14.86
N PHE A 246 10.16 -1.90 14.65
CA PHE A 246 9.14 -2.03 15.68
C PHE A 246 8.71 -3.49 15.71
N LYS A 247 8.92 -4.15 16.85
CA LYS A 247 8.74 -5.60 16.96
C LYS A 247 7.28 -5.97 17.16
N GLN A 248 6.90 -7.12 16.64
CA GLN A 248 5.57 -7.68 16.85
C GLN A 248 5.22 -7.70 18.35
N GLY A 249 4.03 -7.20 18.71
CA GLY A 249 3.55 -7.17 20.09
C GLY A 249 4.17 -6.10 20.99
N THR A 250 5.02 -5.22 20.48
CA THR A 250 5.44 -4.00 21.21
C THR A 250 4.34 -2.95 21.22
N ASP A 251 4.51 -1.93 22.08
CA ASP A 251 3.60 -0.78 22.12
C ASP A 251 3.55 -0.08 20.76
N HIS A 252 2.37 -0.14 20.12
CA HIS A 252 2.13 0.43 18.80
C HIS A 252 2.22 1.95 18.79
N MET A 253 2.08 2.60 19.95
CA MET A 253 2.22 4.05 20.05
C MET A 253 3.63 4.54 19.71
N LEU A 254 4.66 3.72 19.95
CA LEU A 254 6.04 4.05 19.57
C LEU A 254 6.21 4.21 18.06
N LEU A 255 5.45 3.44 17.27
CA LEU A 255 5.42 3.57 15.81
C LEU A 255 4.63 4.82 15.41
N VAL A 256 3.42 4.94 15.95
CA VAL A 256 2.48 6.04 15.67
C VAL A 256 3.15 7.41 15.89
N GLU A 257 3.80 7.62 17.04
CA GLU A 257 4.45 8.88 17.40
C GLU A 257 5.55 9.31 16.43
N THR A 258 6.23 8.33 15.78
CA THR A 258 7.31 8.63 14.83
C THR A 258 6.81 8.98 13.43
N LEU A 259 5.56 8.64 13.12
CA LEU A 259 4.95 8.85 11.80
C LEU A 259 4.03 10.06 11.77
N GLN A 260 3.38 10.37 12.90
CA GLN A 260 2.41 11.45 13.01
C GLN A 260 3.01 12.81 12.65
N GLY A 261 2.30 13.55 11.80
CA GLY A 261 2.71 14.91 11.39
C GLY A 261 3.90 14.94 10.42
N LYS A 262 4.42 13.77 10.01
CA LYS A 262 5.49 13.64 9.00
C LYS A 262 4.97 13.61 7.57
N GLY A 263 3.65 13.61 7.37
CA GLY A 263 3.03 13.67 6.05
C GLY A 263 3.31 12.45 5.17
N THR A 264 3.52 11.27 5.76
CA THR A 264 3.81 10.03 5.02
C THR A 264 2.67 9.59 4.13
N GLY A 265 1.42 9.89 4.54
CA GLY A 265 0.22 9.39 3.88
C GLY A 265 -0.09 7.92 4.17
N TRP A 266 0.64 7.30 5.11
CA TRP A 266 0.43 5.92 5.54
C TRP A 266 -0.71 5.82 6.56
N CYS A 267 -1.60 4.85 6.38
CA CYS A 267 -2.66 4.55 7.36
C CYS A 267 -2.07 4.13 8.73
N THR A 268 -0.83 3.61 8.75
CA THR A 268 -0.08 3.24 9.97
C THR A 268 0.20 4.42 10.91
N ALA A 269 0.02 5.67 10.45
CA ALA A 269 0.00 6.81 11.37
C ALA A 269 -1.26 6.83 12.28
N GLY A 270 -2.28 6.04 11.95
CA GLY A 270 -3.45 5.74 12.78
C GLY A 270 -3.20 4.60 13.76
N GLU A 271 -3.76 4.73 14.95
CA GLU A 271 -3.50 3.84 16.08
C GLU A 271 -3.99 2.40 15.83
N SER A 272 -5.23 2.22 15.37
CA SER A 272 -5.80 0.89 15.16
C SER A 272 -5.04 0.17 14.06
N THR A 273 -4.76 0.88 12.97
CA THR A 273 -3.94 0.33 11.88
C THR A 273 -2.56 -0.08 12.38
N ALA A 274 -1.84 0.75 13.14
CA ALA A 274 -0.54 0.38 13.69
C ALA A 274 -0.60 -0.84 14.60
N ARG A 275 -1.63 -0.91 15.47
CA ARG A 275 -1.86 -2.02 16.38
C ARG A 275 -2.11 -3.33 15.63
N ASP A 276 -3.01 -3.31 14.64
CA ASP A 276 -3.31 -4.48 13.81
C ASP A 276 -2.07 -4.97 13.07
N GLN A 277 -1.33 -4.07 12.42
CA GLN A 277 -0.13 -4.42 11.68
C GLN A 277 0.96 -5.00 12.59
N LEU A 278 1.22 -4.40 13.75
CA LEU A 278 2.18 -4.91 14.74
C LEU A 278 1.69 -6.16 15.48
N SER A 279 0.40 -6.48 15.44
CA SER A 279 -0.10 -7.76 15.93
C SER A 279 0.24 -8.91 14.98
N LYS A 280 0.41 -8.62 13.68
CA LYS A 280 0.65 -9.61 12.62
C LYS A 280 2.14 -9.84 12.34
N GLY A 281 3.00 -8.85 12.56
CA GLY A 281 4.44 -9.00 12.36
C GLY A 281 5.24 -7.76 12.74
N ASP A 282 6.55 -7.78 12.48
CA ASP A 282 7.41 -6.62 12.65
C ASP A 282 7.07 -5.53 11.61
N PHE A 283 7.35 -4.28 11.99
CA PHE A 283 7.23 -3.13 11.10
C PHE A 283 8.57 -2.41 11.03
N HIS A 284 9.12 -2.23 9.83
CA HIS A 284 10.40 -1.55 9.62
C HIS A 284 10.17 -0.21 8.95
N VAL A 285 10.82 0.83 9.46
CA VAL A 285 10.79 2.16 8.83
C VAL A 285 12.21 2.65 8.63
N TYR A 286 12.52 3.07 7.41
CA TYR A 286 13.75 3.79 7.12
C TYR A 286 13.54 5.28 7.36
N TYR A 287 14.38 5.89 8.19
CA TYR A 287 14.36 7.32 8.44
C TYR A 287 15.65 7.95 7.91
N SER A 288 15.53 8.94 7.02
CA SER A 288 16.67 9.79 6.67
C SER A 288 16.96 10.80 7.78
N TYR A 289 18.20 11.25 7.85
CA TYR A 289 18.61 12.29 8.77
C TYR A 289 17.99 13.64 8.40
N ASP A 290 17.49 14.36 9.40
CA ASP A 290 17.11 15.77 9.27
C ASP A 290 18.34 16.70 9.31
N ALA A 291 18.11 18.02 9.14
CA ALA A 291 19.17 19.03 9.18
C ALA A 291 19.98 19.05 10.49
N THR A 292 19.45 18.48 11.58
CA THR A 292 20.14 18.37 12.88
C THR A 292 20.88 17.04 13.05
N GLY A 293 20.83 16.15 12.05
CA GLY A 293 21.48 14.85 12.05
C GLY A 293 20.67 13.74 12.73
N ASN A 294 19.40 13.99 13.09
CA ASN A 294 18.56 12.98 13.73
C ASN A 294 17.79 12.17 12.67
N ALA A 295 17.73 10.85 12.82
CA ALA A 295 16.98 9.96 11.93
C ALA A 295 15.47 10.09 12.20
N SER A 296 14.84 11.14 11.65
CA SER A 296 13.49 11.57 12.02
C SER A 296 12.54 11.76 10.84
N ILE A 297 13.02 11.58 9.61
CA ILE A 297 12.23 11.76 8.38
C ILE A 297 11.92 10.37 7.79
N PRO A 298 10.71 9.82 7.97
CA PRO A 298 10.36 8.52 7.43
C PRO A 298 10.35 8.54 5.89
N ARG A 299 10.88 7.49 5.26
CA ARG A 299 11.02 7.38 3.80
C ARG A 299 10.44 6.09 3.22
N ILE A 300 10.69 4.98 3.90
CA ILE A 300 10.27 3.64 3.49
C ILE A 300 9.63 2.93 4.67
N ALA A 301 8.53 2.22 4.44
CA ALA A 301 7.94 1.29 5.39
C ALA A 301 7.90 -0.13 4.81
N ILE A 302 8.26 -1.12 5.61
CA ILE A 302 8.10 -2.55 5.31
C ILE A 302 7.24 -3.17 6.40
N ARG A 303 6.07 -3.69 6.02
CA ARG A 303 5.14 -4.40 6.91
C ARG A 303 5.33 -5.90 6.77
N GLN A 304 5.51 -6.60 7.88
CA GLN A 304 5.53 -8.07 7.89
C GLN A 304 4.21 -8.67 8.39
N GLU A 305 3.94 -9.89 7.92
CA GLU A 305 2.96 -10.79 8.50
C GLU A 305 3.65 -12.15 8.77
N GLY A 306 3.90 -12.44 10.05
CA GLY A 306 4.78 -13.52 10.48
C GLY A 306 6.19 -13.33 9.92
N LYS A 307 6.63 -14.27 9.07
CA LYS A 307 7.94 -14.20 8.39
C LYS A 307 7.88 -13.59 6.99
N ARG A 308 6.68 -13.27 6.50
CA ARG A 308 6.47 -12.80 5.13
C ARG A 308 6.50 -11.29 5.08
N ILE A 309 6.97 -10.74 3.96
CA ILE A 309 6.79 -9.32 3.67
C ILE A 309 5.38 -9.18 3.10
N ALA A 310 4.53 -8.45 3.81
CA ALA A 310 3.17 -8.20 3.36
C ALA A 310 3.12 -7.01 2.40
N GLU A 311 3.90 -5.96 2.66
CA GLU A 311 3.83 -4.72 1.88
C GLU A 311 5.04 -3.83 2.08
N ILE A 312 5.40 -3.07 1.05
CA ILE A 312 6.44 -2.05 1.06
C ILE A 312 5.88 -0.75 0.49
N ARG A 313 6.08 0.35 1.21
CA ARG A 313 5.49 1.65 0.87
C ARG A 313 6.52 2.76 1.01
N GLY A 314 6.41 3.78 0.17
CA GLY A 314 7.15 5.03 0.29
C GLY A 314 6.25 6.21 0.63
N ILE A 315 6.84 7.40 0.70
CA ILE A 315 6.14 8.62 1.12
C ILE A 315 5.59 9.47 -0.03
N SER A 316 5.75 9.07 -1.29
CA SER A 316 5.23 9.84 -2.44
C SER A 316 3.72 9.67 -2.62
N GLU A 317 3.18 10.30 -3.67
CA GLU A 317 1.79 10.10 -4.07
C GLU A 317 1.47 8.61 -4.20
N GLN A 318 0.27 8.23 -3.78
CA GLN A 318 -0.20 6.83 -3.74
C GLN A 318 0.72 5.89 -2.94
N GLN A 319 1.51 6.45 -2.01
CA GLN A 319 2.49 5.73 -1.19
C GLN A 319 3.60 5.08 -2.02
N ASN A 320 3.90 5.64 -3.20
CA ASN A 320 5.04 5.27 -4.01
C ASN A 320 6.36 5.66 -3.33
N MET A 321 7.45 5.07 -3.79
CA MET A 321 8.78 5.49 -3.37
C MET A 321 9.04 6.95 -3.79
N ASP A 322 9.74 7.71 -2.95
CA ASP A 322 10.27 9.00 -3.41
C ASP A 322 11.40 8.77 -4.41
N SER A 323 11.48 9.64 -5.42
CA SER A 323 12.37 9.46 -6.57
C SER A 323 13.85 9.41 -6.18
N VAL A 324 14.22 10.11 -5.11
CA VAL A 324 15.59 10.09 -4.58
C VAL A 324 15.90 8.72 -3.99
N ILE A 325 15.06 8.21 -3.07
CA ILE A 325 15.24 6.88 -2.48
C ILE A 325 15.13 5.77 -3.52
N ALA A 326 14.22 5.89 -4.49
CA ALA A 326 14.06 4.93 -5.58
C ALA A 326 15.31 4.80 -6.46
N SER A 327 16.20 5.79 -6.44
CA SER A 327 17.49 5.77 -7.15
C SER A 327 18.65 5.21 -6.31
N THR A 328 18.40 4.82 -5.06
CA THR A 328 19.38 4.23 -4.14
C THR A 328 19.24 2.71 -4.03
N ASN A 329 20.17 2.06 -3.34
CA ASN A 329 20.12 0.64 -3.02
C ASN A 329 19.58 0.34 -1.60
N ILE A 330 18.96 1.33 -0.92
CA ILE A 330 18.57 1.22 0.50
C ILE A 330 17.52 0.12 0.69
N LEU A 331 16.51 0.08 -0.18
CA LEU A 331 15.47 -0.93 -0.12
C LEU A 331 16.02 -2.31 -0.49
N GLU A 332 16.79 -2.41 -1.57
CA GLU A 332 17.39 -3.66 -2.05
C GLU A 332 18.29 -4.27 -0.98
N THR A 333 19.11 -3.45 -0.32
CA THR A 333 19.98 -3.90 0.78
C THR A 333 19.14 -4.43 1.93
N LYS A 334 18.04 -3.75 2.28
CA LYS A 334 17.14 -4.24 3.34
C LYS A 334 16.43 -5.54 2.95
N LEU A 335 16.06 -5.69 1.68
CA LEU A 335 15.39 -6.88 1.16
C LEU A 335 16.28 -8.12 1.19
N GLN A 336 17.59 -7.95 0.98
CA GLN A 336 18.56 -9.04 1.12
C GLN A 336 18.59 -9.62 2.54
N GLU A 337 18.32 -8.83 3.58
CA GLU A 337 18.24 -9.33 4.96
C GLU A 337 17.09 -10.33 5.17
N PHE A 338 16.06 -10.32 4.31
CA PHE A 338 14.95 -11.27 4.34
C PHE A 338 15.21 -12.53 3.50
N GLY A 339 16.38 -12.66 2.86
CA GLY A 339 16.76 -13.81 2.04
C GLY A 339 15.75 -14.09 0.93
N GLY A 340 15.40 -15.37 0.74
CA GLY A 340 14.46 -15.79 -0.33
C GLY A 340 13.06 -15.17 -0.23
N GLU A 341 12.63 -14.69 0.94
CA GLU A 341 11.36 -13.95 1.04
C GLU A 341 11.46 -12.56 0.40
N GLY A 342 12.61 -11.89 0.48
CA GLY A 342 12.85 -10.62 -0.18
C GLY A 342 12.80 -10.74 -1.71
N GLU A 343 13.47 -11.75 -2.26
CA GLU A 343 13.45 -12.06 -3.70
C GLU A 343 12.03 -12.38 -4.18
N LYS A 344 11.30 -13.19 -3.41
CA LYS A 344 9.91 -13.54 -3.71
C LYS A 344 8.98 -12.33 -3.69
N TYR A 345 9.13 -11.44 -2.72
CA TYR A 345 8.35 -10.20 -2.66
C TYR A 345 8.61 -9.32 -3.88
N GLN A 346 9.88 -9.11 -4.24
CA GLN A 346 10.27 -8.30 -5.40
C GLN A 346 9.65 -8.83 -6.69
N LYS A 347 9.69 -10.14 -6.88
CA LYS A 347 9.05 -10.78 -8.04
C LYS A 347 7.54 -10.50 -8.07
N LYS A 348 6.85 -10.73 -6.96
CA LYS A 348 5.39 -10.52 -6.87
C LYS A 348 4.99 -9.07 -7.13
N ASP A 349 5.71 -8.13 -6.52
CA ASP A 349 5.47 -6.70 -6.71
C ASP A 349 5.67 -6.29 -8.18
N ALA A 350 6.76 -6.74 -8.81
CA ALA A 350 7.03 -6.47 -10.22
C ALA A 350 5.97 -7.07 -11.16
N ASP A 351 5.59 -8.33 -10.92
CA ASP A 351 4.56 -9.03 -11.70
C ASP A 351 3.19 -8.33 -11.58
N MET A 352 2.77 -7.98 -10.36
CA MET A 352 1.48 -7.33 -10.10
C MET A 352 1.42 -5.91 -10.66
N LYS A 353 2.52 -5.14 -10.58
CA LYS A 353 2.61 -3.83 -11.24
C LYS A 353 2.48 -3.95 -12.74
N ARG A 354 3.21 -4.89 -13.36
CA ARG A 354 3.17 -5.12 -14.80
C ARG A 354 1.80 -5.59 -15.28
N LEU A 355 1.16 -6.50 -14.57
CA LEU A 355 -0.19 -6.98 -14.88
C LEU A 355 -1.24 -5.86 -14.79
N THR A 356 -1.14 -5.01 -13.76
CA THR A 356 -2.01 -3.84 -13.57
C THR A 356 -1.83 -2.82 -14.69
N GLU A 357 -0.58 -2.55 -15.11
CA GLU A 357 -0.28 -1.67 -16.23
C GLU A 357 -0.89 -2.18 -17.54
N ILE A 358 -0.69 -3.47 -17.85
CA ILE A 358 -1.25 -4.12 -19.04
C ILE A 358 -2.79 -4.03 -19.04
N GLU A 359 -3.44 -4.35 -17.92
CA GLU A 359 -4.90 -4.25 -17.81
C GLU A 359 -5.37 -2.79 -18.03
N GLY A 360 -4.65 -1.81 -17.46
CA GLY A 360 -4.92 -0.39 -17.64
C GLY A 360 -4.79 0.09 -19.09
N ARG A 361 -3.75 -0.35 -19.81
CA ARG A 361 -3.52 -0.07 -21.23
C ARG A 361 -4.59 -0.70 -22.11
N LEU A 362 -4.96 -1.96 -21.84
CA LEU A 362 -6.05 -2.65 -22.55
C LEU A 362 -7.41 -1.96 -22.36
N LYS A 363 -7.71 -1.46 -21.15
CA LYS A 363 -8.93 -0.68 -20.88
C LYS A 363 -9.00 0.60 -21.70
N LYS A 364 -7.85 1.17 -22.10
CA LYS A 364 -7.74 2.34 -22.99
C LYS A 364 -7.74 1.98 -24.48
N GLY A 365 -7.75 0.68 -24.83
CA GLY A 365 -7.72 0.19 -26.20
C GLY A 365 -6.32 0.20 -26.84
N GLU A 366 -5.25 0.25 -26.03
CA GLU A 366 -3.88 0.17 -26.52
C GLU A 366 -3.50 -1.26 -26.93
N GLU A 367 -2.63 -1.39 -27.94
CA GLU A 367 -2.07 -2.68 -28.35
C GLU A 367 -0.96 -3.15 -27.40
N LEU A 368 -0.84 -4.47 -27.27
CA LEU A 368 0.19 -5.11 -26.46
C LEU A 368 1.45 -5.35 -27.28
N SER A 369 2.60 -5.12 -26.65
CA SER A 369 3.90 -5.46 -27.24
C SER A 369 4.17 -6.97 -27.22
N GLU A 370 5.19 -7.43 -27.94
CA GLU A 370 5.64 -8.83 -27.84
C GLU A 370 6.01 -9.18 -26.39
N ASP A 371 6.70 -8.29 -25.69
CA ASP A 371 7.09 -8.50 -24.29
C ASP A 371 5.86 -8.63 -23.37
N ASP A 372 4.80 -7.85 -23.61
CA ASP A 372 3.54 -7.96 -22.88
C ASP A 372 2.87 -9.31 -23.12
N LEU A 373 2.86 -9.79 -24.37
CA LEU A 373 2.31 -11.10 -24.71
C LEU A 373 3.12 -12.23 -24.08
N ARG A 374 4.46 -12.15 -24.13
CA ARG A 374 5.33 -13.14 -23.47
C ARG A 374 5.09 -13.23 -21.98
N PHE A 375 4.89 -12.08 -21.33
CA PHE A 375 4.53 -12.00 -19.92
C PHE A 375 3.15 -12.61 -19.64
N LEU A 376 2.10 -12.18 -20.34
CA LEU A 376 0.73 -12.68 -20.15
C LEU A 376 0.61 -14.19 -20.38
N TYR A 377 1.25 -14.70 -21.43
CA TYR A 377 1.28 -16.14 -21.73
C TYR A 377 2.28 -16.92 -20.86
N GLN A 378 2.96 -16.25 -19.91
CA GLN A 378 3.90 -16.85 -18.96
C GLN A 378 5.04 -17.63 -19.65
N LEU A 379 5.49 -17.15 -20.81
CA LEU A 379 6.52 -17.81 -21.62
C LEU A 379 7.93 -17.68 -21.04
N ASP A 380 8.16 -16.63 -20.25
CA ASP A 380 9.46 -16.31 -19.63
C ASP A 380 9.47 -16.54 -18.12
N GLY A 381 8.39 -17.11 -17.58
CA GLY A 381 8.22 -17.37 -16.16
C GLY A 381 6.77 -17.22 -15.72
N LYS A 382 6.43 -17.86 -14.60
CA LYS A 382 5.11 -17.73 -13.99
C LYS A 382 4.91 -16.33 -13.41
N ILE A 383 3.69 -15.81 -13.53
CA ILE A 383 3.26 -14.60 -12.84
C ILE A 383 2.91 -14.98 -11.40
N GLU A 384 3.50 -14.28 -10.43
CA GLU A 384 3.24 -14.49 -9.01
C GLU A 384 2.51 -13.29 -8.40
N GLY A 385 1.38 -13.54 -7.75
CA GLY A 385 0.66 -12.54 -6.95
C GLY A 385 0.80 -12.76 -5.44
N PHE A 386 0.24 -11.86 -4.65
CA PHE A 386 0.17 -11.99 -3.18
C PHE A 386 -0.92 -12.96 -2.72
N GLY A 387 -1.87 -13.31 -3.60
CA GLY A 387 -2.88 -14.33 -3.40
C GLY A 387 -2.37 -15.78 -3.39
N TYR A 388 -3.27 -16.69 -3.02
CA TYR A 388 -3.01 -18.14 -2.98
C TYR A 388 -3.26 -18.85 -4.32
N GLN A 389 -4.06 -18.24 -5.19
CA GLN A 389 -4.43 -18.76 -6.50
C GLN A 389 -3.77 -17.94 -7.60
N GLU A 390 -3.78 -18.47 -8.82
CA GLU A 390 -3.39 -17.70 -10.01
C GLU A 390 -4.27 -16.46 -10.15
N ASP A 391 -3.67 -15.35 -10.55
CA ASP A 391 -4.39 -14.09 -10.70
C ASP A 391 -5.46 -14.23 -11.80
N PRO A 392 -6.75 -14.05 -11.49
CA PRO A 392 -7.83 -14.25 -12.45
C PRO A 392 -7.74 -13.30 -13.66
N ARG A 393 -7.06 -12.14 -13.51
CA ARG A 393 -6.87 -11.18 -14.61
C ARG A 393 -6.18 -11.81 -15.82
N ILE A 394 -5.26 -12.74 -15.60
CA ILE A 394 -4.51 -13.40 -16.68
C ILE A 394 -5.49 -14.11 -17.62
N GLN A 395 -6.35 -14.96 -17.07
CA GLN A 395 -7.36 -15.69 -17.85
C GLN A 395 -8.43 -14.76 -18.41
N GLU A 396 -8.90 -13.78 -17.64
CA GLU A 396 -9.86 -12.78 -18.11
C GLU A 396 -9.33 -12.03 -19.35
N ILE A 397 -8.07 -11.59 -19.33
CA ILE A 397 -7.44 -10.89 -20.46
C ILE A 397 -7.30 -11.82 -21.67
N ILE A 398 -6.71 -13.02 -21.48
CA ILE A 398 -6.46 -13.97 -22.57
C ILE A 398 -7.78 -14.37 -23.25
N THR A 399 -8.80 -14.74 -22.46
CA THR A 399 -10.06 -15.26 -23.00
C THR A 399 -10.96 -14.20 -23.62
N GLN A 400 -10.98 -12.98 -23.07
CA GLN A 400 -11.93 -11.95 -23.52
C GLN A 400 -11.35 -10.99 -24.57
N ARG A 401 -10.02 -10.88 -24.67
CA ARG A 401 -9.38 -9.82 -25.46
C ARG A 401 -8.39 -10.33 -26.51
N ARG A 402 -7.99 -11.60 -26.47
CA ARG A 402 -6.88 -12.12 -27.29
C ARG A 402 -7.28 -13.33 -28.13
N ASP A 403 -6.49 -13.57 -29.17
CA ASP A 403 -6.47 -14.81 -29.92
C ASP A 403 -5.11 -15.48 -29.69
N LEU A 404 -5.11 -16.50 -28.84
CA LEU A 404 -3.89 -17.16 -28.40
C LEU A 404 -3.08 -17.72 -29.56
N LYS A 405 -3.71 -18.44 -30.49
CA LYS A 405 -2.97 -19.05 -31.60
C LYS A 405 -2.38 -17.97 -32.50
N LYS A 406 -3.11 -16.89 -32.76
CA LYS A 406 -2.61 -15.77 -33.56
C LYS A 406 -1.44 -15.06 -32.88
N ASP A 407 -1.55 -14.81 -31.57
CA ASP A 407 -0.50 -14.15 -30.80
C ASP A 407 0.78 -14.98 -30.77
N LEU A 408 0.66 -16.28 -30.44
CA LEU A 408 1.81 -17.19 -30.40
C LEU A 408 2.41 -17.42 -31.79
N ALA A 409 1.57 -17.50 -32.84
CA ALA A 409 2.04 -17.59 -34.22
C ALA A 409 2.92 -16.39 -34.61
N GLY A 410 2.51 -15.18 -34.19
CA GLY A 410 3.31 -13.96 -34.33
C GLY A 410 4.65 -14.05 -33.58
N LEU A 411 4.60 -14.36 -32.28
CA LEU A 411 5.79 -14.46 -31.42
C LEU A 411 6.82 -15.48 -31.92
N PHE A 412 6.38 -16.63 -32.44
CA PHE A 412 7.25 -17.70 -32.92
C PHE A 412 7.50 -17.69 -34.43
N GLN A 413 7.03 -16.64 -35.12
CA GLN A 413 7.17 -16.44 -36.56
C GLN A 413 6.79 -17.70 -37.35
N CYS A 414 5.57 -18.17 -37.11
CA CYS A 414 5.02 -19.41 -37.66
C CYS A 414 3.54 -19.26 -38.01
N THR A 415 2.94 -20.30 -38.59
CA THR A 415 1.49 -20.28 -38.85
C THR A 415 0.70 -20.73 -37.62
N THR A 416 -0.59 -20.38 -37.58
CA THR A 416 -1.50 -20.81 -36.49
C THR A 416 -1.64 -22.33 -36.40
N ASP A 417 -1.46 -23.05 -37.52
CA ASP A 417 -1.52 -24.51 -37.57
C ASP A 417 -0.26 -25.17 -36.99
N GLU A 418 0.85 -24.43 -36.88
CA GLU A 418 2.06 -24.86 -36.17
C GLU A 418 1.96 -24.64 -34.64
N ILE A 419 0.83 -24.12 -34.14
CA ILE A 419 0.55 -23.88 -32.72
C ILE A 419 -0.53 -24.85 -32.22
N SER A 420 -0.22 -25.58 -31.15
CA SER A 420 -1.16 -26.51 -30.50
C SER A 420 -1.52 -26.07 -29.08
N GLN A 421 -2.74 -26.40 -28.66
CA GLN A 421 -3.24 -26.23 -27.29
C GLN A 421 -3.75 -27.55 -26.68
N THR A 422 -3.96 -28.58 -27.49
CA THR A 422 -4.37 -29.90 -27.02
C THR A 422 -3.33 -30.95 -27.38
N THR A 423 -3.36 -32.08 -26.68
CA THR A 423 -2.50 -33.23 -26.96
C THR A 423 -2.70 -33.73 -28.40
N GLU A 424 -3.94 -33.78 -28.89
CA GLU A 424 -4.23 -34.23 -30.26
C GLU A 424 -3.60 -33.32 -31.30
N GLU A 425 -3.72 -32.01 -31.13
CA GLU A 425 -3.08 -31.04 -32.02
C GLU A 425 -1.55 -31.19 -31.96
N ALA A 426 -0.99 -31.32 -30.76
CA ALA A 426 0.45 -31.46 -30.51
C ALA A 426 1.08 -32.65 -31.26
N LEU A 427 0.29 -33.71 -31.50
CA LEU A 427 0.72 -34.96 -32.14
C LEU A 427 0.26 -35.08 -33.61
N SER A 428 -0.46 -34.09 -34.12
CA SER A 428 -1.09 -34.14 -35.46
C SER A 428 -0.14 -33.85 -36.63
N GLY A 429 1.10 -33.42 -36.35
CA GLY A 429 2.08 -33.08 -37.38
C GLY A 429 3.29 -32.32 -36.86
N GLU A 430 3.88 -31.49 -37.72
CA GLU A 430 5.05 -30.66 -37.41
C GLU A 430 4.66 -29.41 -36.60
N ILE A 431 4.43 -29.60 -35.30
CA ILE A 431 4.09 -28.51 -34.39
C ILE A 431 5.36 -27.76 -33.96
N ARG A 432 5.34 -26.44 -34.09
CA ARG A 432 6.44 -25.59 -33.62
C ARG A 432 6.38 -25.33 -32.13
N PHE A 433 5.17 -25.06 -31.62
CA PHE A 433 4.98 -24.73 -30.22
C PHE A 433 3.67 -25.32 -29.67
N HIS A 434 3.76 -25.95 -28.51
CA HIS A 434 2.60 -26.35 -27.71
C HIS A 434 2.45 -25.41 -26.52
N TYR A 435 1.27 -24.80 -26.38
CA TYR A 435 0.96 -23.92 -25.26
C TYR A 435 0.50 -24.71 -24.05
N GLY A 436 1.18 -24.51 -22.92
CA GLY A 436 0.88 -25.21 -21.66
C GLY A 436 1.55 -26.58 -21.56
N ASP A 437 1.01 -27.37 -20.65
CA ASP A 437 1.49 -28.70 -20.30
C ASP A 437 1.05 -29.75 -21.34
N LEU A 438 2.00 -30.57 -21.79
CA LEU A 438 1.74 -31.68 -22.70
C LEU A 438 1.72 -33.00 -21.93
N ASP A 439 0.51 -33.51 -21.66
CA ASP A 439 0.30 -34.78 -20.97
C ASP A 439 0.26 -35.96 -21.95
N LEU A 440 1.27 -36.83 -21.85
CA LEU A 440 1.42 -38.08 -22.59
C LEU A 440 1.67 -39.27 -21.66
N ASP A 441 1.23 -39.19 -20.39
CA ASP A 441 1.44 -40.24 -19.40
C ASP A 441 0.79 -41.58 -19.79
N GLY A 442 -0.10 -41.59 -20.77
CA GLY A 442 -0.68 -42.81 -21.34
C GLY A 442 0.31 -43.68 -22.13
N LEU A 443 1.43 -43.12 -22.60
CA LEU A 443 2.37 -43.82 -23.48
C LEU A 443 3.34 -44.73 -22.70
N THR A 444 3.54 -45.95 -23.20
CA THR A 444 4.50 -46.93 -22.63
C THR A 444 5.79 -47.07 -23.44
N ASN A 445 5.81 -46.57 -24.69
CA ASN A 445 6.97 -46.45 -25.56
C ASN A 445 6.88 -45.14 -26.38
N ALA A 446 7.97 -44.74 -27.01
CA ALA A 446 8.06 -43.53 -27.83
C ALA A 446 8.17 -43.82 -29.34
N GLU A 447 7.81 -45.03 -29.78
CA GLU A 447 7.94 -45.41 -31.19
C GLU A 447 6.95 -44.61 -32.05
N GLY A 448 7.46 -43.94 -33.10
CA GLY A 448 6.66 -43.09 -33.97
C GLY A 448 6.17 -41.78 -33.34
N LEU A 449 6.65 -41.44 -32.14
CA LEU A 449 6.26 -40.22 -31.44
C LEU A 449 6.97 -38.99 -32.02
N THR A 450 6.21 -38.09 -32.63
CA THR A 450 6.68 -36.76 -33.05
C THR A 450 6.19 -35.72 -32.05
N LEU A 451 7.11 -35.12 -31.30
CA LEU A 451 6.81 -34.06 -30.33
C LEU A 451 6.94 -32.67 -30.95
N PRO A 452 6.22 -31.67 -30.41
CA PRO A 452 6.43 -30.26 -30.74
C PRO A 452 7.89 -29.83 -30.58
N LYS A 453 8.36 -28.90 -31.42
CA LYS A 453 9.74 -28.38 -31.31
C LYS A 453 10.01 -27.70 -29.98
N SER A 454 8.99 -27.09 -29.38
CA SER A 454 9.02 -26.48 -28.04
C SER A 454 7.68 -26.70 -27.33
N VAL A 455 7.72 -26.86 -26.00
CA VAL A 455 6.54 -26.95 -25.14
C VAL A 455 6.63 -25.86 -24.09
N GLY A 456 5.58 -25.04 -23.97
CA GLY A 456 5.53 -23.92 -23.01
C GLY A 456 5.44 -24.36 -21.56
N GLY A 457 4.84 -25.52 -21.28
CA GLY A 457 4.73 -26.12 -19.97
C GLY A 457 5.58 -27.37 -19.79
N GLY A 458 5.14 -28.24 -18.87
CA GLY A 458 5.77 -29.53 -18.60
C GLY A 458 5.44 -30.59 -19.65
N LEU A 459 6.32 -31.58 -19.78
CA LEU A 459 6.13 -32.76 -20.62
C LEU A 459 6.01 -34.00 -19.73
N TYR A 460 4.85 -34.65 -19.77
CA TYR A 460 4.55 -35.80 -18.91
C TYR A 460 4.61 -37.10 -19.72
N LEU A 461 5.59 -37.94 -19.38
CA LEU A 461 5.89 -39.23 -20.02
C LEU A 461 6.16 -40.29 -18.94
N GLY A 462 5.44 -40.21 -17.83
CA GLY A 462 5.68 -40.90 -16.57
C GLY A 462 5.60 -42.42 -16.66
N ARG A 463 5.00 -42.99 -17.71
CA ARG A 463 4.89 -44.44 -17.94
C ARG A 463 5.90 -45.00 -18.95
N LEU A 464 6.72 -44.16 -19.58
CA LEU A 464 7.81 -44.65 -20.42
C LEU A 464 8.83 -45.44 -19.58
N THR A 465 9.13 -46.66 -20.03
CA THR A 465 10.09 -47.54 -19.34
C THR A 465 11.48 -47.51 -19.98
N ASN A 466 11.55 -47.09 -21.25
CA ASN A 466 12.78 -46.87 -22.02
C ASN A 466 12.65 -45.56 -22.83
N ALA A 467 13.79 -45.00 -23.26
CA ALA A 467 13.87 -43.76 -24.02
C ALA A 467 14.16 -43.99 -25.52
N GLU A 468 14.07 -45.24 -26.00
CA GLU A 468 14.37 -45.56 -27.39
C GLU A 468 13.35 -44.90 -28.33
N GLY A 469 13.84 -44.21 -29.36
CA GLY A 469 13.01 -43.45 -30.30
C GLY A 469 12.51 -42.10 -29.77
N LEU A 470 12.74 -41.76 -28.50
CA LEU A 470 12.28 -40.50 -27.92
C LEU A 470 13.18 -39.33 -28.32
N THR A 471 12.64 -38.42 -29.15
CA THR A 471 13.27 -37.12 -29.42
C THR A 471 12.55 -36.03 -28.64
N LEU A 472 13.23 -35.47 -27.62
CA LEU A 472 12.64 -34.43 -26.77
C LEU A 472 12.57 -33.07 -27.50
N PRO A 473 11.60 -32.20 -27.13
CA PRO A 473 11.56 -30.82 -27.58
C PRO A 473 12.86 -30.07 -27.29
N LYS A 474 13.22 -29.09 -28.12
CA LYS A 474 14.42 -28.27 -27.93
C LYS A 474 14.33 -27.40 -26.67
N SER A 475 13.12 -27.00 -26.31
CA SER A 475 12.81 -26.17 -25.16
C SER A 475 11.59 -26.69 -24.42
N LEU A 476 11.67 -26.73 -23.09
CA LEU A 476 10.58 -27.05 -22.17
C LEU A 476 10.50 -25.92 -21.13
N GLY A 477 9.39 -25.18 -21.13
CA GLY A 477 9.14 -24.12 -20.14
C GLY A 477 8.80 -24.68 -18.75
N GLY A 478 8.33 -25.93 -18.66
CA GLY A 478 8.09 -26.64 -17.41
C GLY A 478 9.06 -27.81 -17.16
N GLY A 479 8.61 -28.75 -16.32
CA GLY A 479 9.40 -29.93 -15.96
C GLY A 479 9.27 -31.08 -16.96
N LEU A 480 10.23 -32.02 -16.90
CA LEU A 480 10.19 -33.26 -17.67
C LEU A 480 9.95 -34.44 -16.73
N TYR A 481 8.86 -35.16 -16.95
CA TYR A 481 8.43 -36.27 -16.08
C TYR A 481 8.62 -37.61 -16.78
N LEU A 482 9.64 -38.37 -16.38
CA LEU A 482 10.01 -39.68 -16.90
C LEU A 482 10.12 -40.69 -15.74
N ARG A 483 9.12 -40.68 -14.86
CA ARG A 483 9.18 -41.34 -13.54
C ARG A 483 9.40 -42.85 -13.59
N SER A 484 8.94 -43.53 -14.64
CA SER A 484 9.09 -44.99 -14.81
C SER A 484 10.30 -45.41 -15.64
N LEU A 485 11.12 -44.45 -16.10
CA LEU A 485 12.25 -44.73 -16.97
C LEU A 485 13.33 -45.52 -16.22
N ARG A 486 13.63 -46.73 -16.67
CA ARG A 486 14.61 -47.62 -16.00
C ARG A 486 16.03 -47.49 -16.54
N ASN A 487 16.16 -47.01 -17.77
CA ASN A 487 17.43 -46.84 -18.48
C ASN A 487 17.41 -45.53 -19.27
N ALA A 488 18.47 -44.72 -19.14
CA ALA A 488 18.64 -43.45 -19.83
C ALA A 488 19.33 -43.56 -21.20
N GLY A 489 19.71 -44.76 -21.63
CA GLY A 489 20.35 -45.00 -22.93
C GLY A 489 19.52 -44.44 -24.08
N GLY A 490 20.14 -43.61 -24.92
CA GLY A 490 19.49 -42.91 -26.04
C GLY A 490 18.75 -41.62 -25.68
N LEU A 491 18.61 -41.29 -24.39
CA LEU A 491 17.95 -40.06 -23.95
C LEU A 491 18.89 -38.85 -24.10
N THR A 492 18.50 -37.90 -24.96
CA THR A 492 19.19 -36.60 -25.05
C THR A 492 18.33 -35.53 -24.39
N LEU A 493 18.76 -35.05 -23.22
CA LEU A 493 18.05 -34.00 -22.49
C LEU A 493 18.33 -32.60 -23.08
N PRO A 494 17.35 -31.67 -23.01
CA PRO A 494 17.59 -30.27 -23.34
C PRO A 494 18.70 -29.67 -22.47
N LYS A 495 19.38 -28.63 -22.98
CA LYS A 495 20.47 -27.95 -22.24
C LYS A 495 20.00 -27.33 -20.93
N SER A 496 18.74 -26.94 -20.85
CA SER A 496 18.09 -26.33 -19.70
C SER A 496 16.62 -26.73 -19.66
N LEU A 497 16.04 -26.81 -18.47
CA LEU A 497 14.60 -26.99 -18.25
C LEU A 497 14.05 -25.84 -17.41
N GLY A 498 12.89 -25.29 -17.78
CA GLY A 498 12.22 -24.26 -16.98
C GLY A 498 11.65 -24.79 -15.66
N GLY A 499 11.48 -26.11 -15.53
CA GLY A 499 11.10 -26.78 -14.29
C GLY A 499 12.07 -27.88 -13.86
N GLY A 500 11.56 -28.84 -13.09
CA GLY A 500 12.33 -29.97 -12.57
C GLY A 500 12.48 -31.14 -13.55
N LEU A 501 13.41 -32.04 -13.24
CA LEU A 501 13.63 -33.30 -13.96
C LEU A 501 13.31 -34.48 -13.04
N TYR A 502 12.38 -35.35 -13.46
CA TYR A 502 11.88 -36.45 -12.64
C TYR A 502 12.17 -37.81 -13.27
N LEU A 503 13.14 -38.54 -12.72
CA LEU A 503 13.62 -39.84 -13.18
C LEU A 503 13.61 -40.87 -12.04
N GLY A 504 12.50 -40.94 -11.30
CA GLY A 504 12.41 -41.67 -10.03
C GLY A 504 12.67 -43.18 -10.09
N ALA A 505 12.50 -43.85 -11.24
CA ALA A 505 12.76 -45.28 -11.40
C ALA A 505 14.11 -45.61 -12.05
N LEU A 506 14.94 -44.61 -12.35
CA LEU A 506 16.22 -44.80 -13.02
C LEU A 506 17.20 -45.43 -12.02
N THR A 507 17.71 -46.63 -12.30
CA THR A 507 18.58 -47.36 -11.35
C THR A 507 20.08 -47.14 -11.57
N ASN A 508 20.47 -46.70 -12.76
CA ASN A 508 21.85 -46.38 -13.14
C ASN A 508 21.94 -45.04 -13.90
N ALA A 509 23.04 -44.32 -13.72
CA ALA A 509 23.29 -43.04 -14.37
C ALA A 509 24.10 -43.15 -15.68
N GLU A 510 24.41 -44.37 -16.14
CA GLU A 510 25.27 -44.60 -17.30
C GLU A 510 24.65 -43.99 -18.57
N GLY A 511 25.44 -43.16 -19.28
CA GLY A 511 24.99 -42.47 -20.49
C GLY A 511 24.05 -41.28 -20.26
N LEU A 512 23.68 -40.95 -19.02
CA LEU A 512 22.84 -39.80 -18.71
C LEU A 512 23.67 -38.51 -18.63
N THR A 513 23.37 -37.55 -19.50
CA THR A 513 23.88 -36.18 -19.40
C THR A 513 22.78 -35.27 -18.91
N LEU A 514 22.93 -34.71 -17.71
CA LEU A 514 21.96 -33.79 -17.12
C LEU A 514 21.98 -32.41 -17.80
N PRO A 515 20.86 -31.66 -17.78
CA PRO A 515 20.85 -30.26 -18.19
C PRO A 515 21.82 -29.43 -17.36
N LYS A 516 22.33 -28.33 -17.95
CA LYS A 516 23.19 -27.39 -17.23
C LYS A 516 22.45 -26.67 -16.11
N SER A 517 21.17 -26.37 -16.32
CA SER A 517 20.32 -25.68 -15.36
C SER A 517 18.92 -26.28 -15.32
N LEU A 518 18.36 -26.31 -14.10
CA LEU A 518 16.98 -26.70 -13.83
C LEU A 518 16.28 -25.60 -13.05
N GLY A 519 15.12 -25.14 -13.54
CA GLY A 519 14.28 -24.17 -12.83
C GLY A 519 13.52 -24.77 -11.63
N GLY A 520 13.66 -26.07 -11.37
CA GLY A 520 13.16 -26.73 -10.18
C GLY A 520 13.99 -27.96 -9.81
N GLY A 521 13.42 -28.86 -9.01
CA GLY A 521 14.15 -30.00 -8.44
C GLY A 521 14.65 -31.05 -9.43
N LEU A 522 15.73 -31.75 -9.03
CA LEU A 522 16.24 -32.95 -9.68
C LEU A 522 15.87 -34.17 -8.84
N HIS A 523 15.04 -35.06 -9.37
CA HIS A 523 14.56 -36.25 -8.68
C HIS A 523 15.14 -37.53 -9.29
N LEU A 524 16.02 -38.18 -8.54
CA LEU A 524 16.77 -39.38 -8.94
C LEU A 524 16.66 -40.49 -7.88
N ASP A 525 15.51 -40.59 -7.22
CA ASP A 525 15.32 -41.40 -6.00
C ASP A 525 15.61 -42.90 -6.18
N GLY A 526 15.53 -43.41 -7.41
CA GLY A 526 15.79 -44.80 -7.75
C GLY A 526 17.26 -45.15 -8.04
N LEU A 527 18.16 -44.16 -8.11
CA LEU A 527 19.56 -44.42 -8.48
C LEU A 527 20.25 -45.23 -7.40
N THR A 528 20.77 -46.39 -7.80
CA THR A 528 21.63 -47.23 -6.94
C THR A 528 23.11 -47.01 -7.20
N ASN A 529 23.46 -46.42 -8.36
CA ASN A 529 24.80 -46.01 -8.75
C ASN A 529 24.76 -44.68 -9.52
N ALA A 530 25.56 -43.71 -9.09
CA ALA A 530 25.70 -42.38 -9.69
C ALA A 530 27.09 -42.11 -10.30
N GLU A 531 27.91 -43.15 -10.49
CA GLU A 531 29.23 -43.04 -11.11
C GLU A 531 29.13 -42.37 -12.50
N GLY A 532 30.01 -41.39 -12.75
CA GLY A 532 30.05 -40.63 -14.00
C GLY A 532 28.99 -39.53 -14.14
N LEU A 533 28.06 -39.39 -13.19
CA LEU A 533 27.03 -38.35 -13.24
C LEU A 533 27.62 -36.97 -12.90
N THR A 534 27.45 -36.00 -13.78
CA THR A 534 27.77 -34.59 -13.52
C THR A 534 26.49 -33.85 -13.16
N LEU A 535 26.47 -33.21 -11.99
CA LEU A 535 25.30 -32.44 -11.53
C LEU A 535 25.15 -31.11 -12.30
N PRO A 536 23.93 -30.56 -12.41
CA PRO A 536 23.69 -29.25 -13.00
C PRO A 536 24.49 -28.14 -12.28
N GLU A 537 24.80 -27.08 -13.02
CA GLU A 537 25.43 -25.86 -12.48
C GLU A 537 24.46 -25.12 -11.54
N SER A 538 23.16 -25.21 -11.80
CA SER A 538 22.11 -24.65 -10.94
C SER A 538 20.86 -25.54 -10.89
N VAL A 539 20.24 -25.58 -9.70
CA VAL A 539 18.96 -26.25 -9.42
C VAL A 539 18.14 -25.28 -8.57
N GLY A 540 16.92 -24.98 -9.02
CA GLY A 540 15.99 -24.05 -8.38
C GLY A 540 15.25 -24.60 -7.17
#